data_AF-A0A2A6NGM0-F1
#
_entry.id   AF-A0A2A6NGM0-F1
#
_cell.length_a   1.000
_cell.length_b   1.000
_cell.length_c   1.000
_cell.angle_alpha   90.00
_cell.angle_beta   90.00
_cell.angle_gamma   90.00
#
_symmetry.space_group_name_H-M   'P 1'
#
loop_
_entity.id
_entity.type
_entity.pdbx_description
1 polymer ?
#
loop_
_entity_poly.entity_id
_entity_poly.type
_entity_poly.pdbx_seq_one_letter_code
_entity_poly.pdbx_strand_id
1 'polypeptide(L)'
;MAIPEPAAYDKGRGQCGRIAGKGDGCRPFISFSKTRGGGIYGDGIIDGQGGAPMVGSAETWWQLARRAQAEGGSQNAPRLIQIDHAQDITLSGVTLRNAPNFHVAMNRVEGATVWGLTIDTPADARNTDGIDPGASQDVTITHSFIRTGDDNVAIKAGDNGSTRHISITDNYFGWGHGMSIGSEVNSGASDILVSNLTLDGTTSGLRIKSDVSRGGLVERVTYENVCLRGNRWPVAFDTKYDPHAQGSRIPVYRQIVLRHVRGDNGALLMRGVDEAHALDVTLEDVRFADSATWQLEHANVTADHSDVSPPLPGQVRKPVSRDWEGCARAVRDGNQ
;
A
#
# COMPACT_ATOMS: atom_id res chain seq x y z
N MET A 1 -6.42 -13.88 -20.38
CA MET A 1 -5.03 -13.96 -19.84
C MET A 1 -4.14 -13.07 -20.70
N ALA A 2 -3.17 -12.39 -20.09
CA ALA A 2 -2.10 -11.66 -20.76
C ALA A 2 -1.12 -12.64 -21.44
N ILE A 3 -0.39 -12.21 -22.46
CA ILE A 3 0.65 -13.02 -23.12
C ILE A 3 2.01 -12.66 -22.50
N PRO A 4 2.88 -13.60 -22.08
CA PRO A 4 4.19 -13.27 -21.50
C PRO A 4 5.24 -12.94 -22.59
N GLU A 5 4.88 -12.11 -23.57
CA GLU A 5 5.76 -11.73 -24.68
C GLU A 5 6.20 -10.26 -24.53
N PRO A 6 7.47 -9.97 -24.22
CA PRO A 6 7.91 -8.59 -24.00
C PRO A 6 7.68 -7.65 -25.19
N ALA A 7 7.84 -8.15 -26.41
CA ALA A 7 7.63 -7.37 -27.64
C ALA A 7 6.17 -6.86 -27.77
N ALA A 8 5.19 -7.58 -27.23
CA ALA A 8 3.78 -7.19 -27.30
C ALA A 8 3.49 -5.88 -26.52
N TYR A 9 4.25 -5.63 -25.45
CA TYR A 9 4.07 -4.46 -24.59
C TYR A 9 5.14 -3.39 -24.81
N ASP A 10 6.19 -3.65 -25.59
CA ASP A 10 7.27 -2.69 -25.76
C ASP A 10 6.77 -1.34 -26.33
N LYS A 11 7.39 -0.24 -25.89
CA LYS A 11 7.11 1.13 -26.35
C LYS A 11 7.94 1.55 -27.57
N GLY A 12 8.57 0.61 -28.27
CA GLY A 12 9.42 0.84 -29.45
C GLY A 12 10.90 1.08 -29.12
N ARG A 13 11.33 0.85 -27.88
CA ARG A 13 12.73 1.04 -27.41
C ARG A 13 13.47 -0.28 -27.20
N GLY A 14 12.79 -1.42 -27.32
CA GLY A 14 13.36 -2.74 -27.03
C GLY A 14 13.82 -2.89 -25.58
N GLN A 15 13.10 -2.25 -24.65
CA GLN A 15 13.42 -2.23 -23.22
C GLN A 15 12.49 -3.14 -22.41
N CYS A 16 11.28 -3.44 -22.90
CA CYS A 16 10.37 -4.32 -22.19
C CYS A 16 10.97 -5.72 -22.05
N GLY A 17 10.87 -6.31 -20.86
CA GLY A 17 11.55 -7.57 -20.52
C GLY A 17 13.04 -7.43 -20.18
N ARG A 18 13.53 -6.21 -19.97
CA ARG A 18 14.94 -5.93 -19.65
C ARG A 18 15.10 -5.00 -18.46
N ILE A 19 16.30 -4.96 -17.91
CA ILE A 19 16.70 -3.97 -16.89
C ILE A 19 17.19 -2.71 -17.61
N ALA A 20 16.74 -1.55 -17.16
CA ALA A 20 17.20 -0.25 -17.64
C ALA A 20 17.26 0.77 -16.48
N GLY A 21 17.67 2.01 -16.77
CA GLY A 21 17.71 3.08 -15.76
C GLY A 21 16.34 3.56 -15.28
N LYS A 22 15.25 3.20 -15.98
CA LYS A 22 13.86 3.47 -15.59
C LYS A 22 12.98 2.26 -15.95
N GLY A 23 11.93 2.04 -15.15
CA GLY A 23 10.95 0.97 -15.34
C GLY A 23 9.73 1.44 -16.15
N ASP A 24 9.94 2.12 -17.27
CA ASP A 24 8.88 2.73 -18.07
C ASP A 24 8.80 2.19 -19.52
N GLY A 25 9.54 1.13 -19.84
CA GLY A 25 9.68 0.57 -21.18
C GLY A 25 8.51 -0.28 -21.68
N CYS A 26 7.61 -0.71 -20.79
CA CYS A 26 6.42 -1.51 -21.14
C CYS A 26 5.14 -0.68 -21.09
N ARG A 27 4.23 -0.94 -22.03
CA ARG A 27 2.81 -0.59 -21.97
C ARG A 27 2.10 -1.52 -20.97
N PRO A 28 1.04 -1.06 -20.29
CA PRO A 28 0.23 -1.94 -19.44
C PRO A 28 -0.56 -2.93 -20.30
N PHE A 29 -1.12 -3.98 -19.67
CA PHE A 29 -2.02 -4.90 -20.36
C PHE A 29 -3.35 -4.24 -20.70
N ILE A 30 -3.95 -3.51 -19.74
CA ILE A 30 -5.15 -2.71 -19.94
C ILE A 30 -4.85 -1.27 -19.54
N SER A 31 -5.23 -0.32 -20.39
CA SER A 31 -5.06 1.12 -20.13
C SER A 31 -6.37 1.87 -20.25
N PHE A 32 -6.67 2.70 -19.25
CA PHE A 32 -7.60 3.83 -19.36
C PHE A 32 -6.75 5.10 -19.44
N SER A 33 -6.89 5.88 -20.51
CA SER A 33 -6.14 7.12 -20.69
C SER A 33 -7.08 8.22 -21.15
N LYS A 34 -7.08 9.35 -20.43
CA LYS A 34 -7.95 10.50 -20.74
C LYS A 34 -9.42 10.10 -20.88
N THR A 35 -9.84 9.14 -20.05
CA THR A 35 -11.16 8.52 -20.11
C THR A 35 -12.08 9.17 -19.07
N ARG A 36 -13.35 9.38 -19.42
CA ARG A 36 -14.38 9.83 -18.48
C ARG A 36 -15.52 8.84 -18.47
N GLY A 37 -15.79 8.23 -17.33
CA GLY A 37 -16.74 7.13 -17.20
C GLY A 37 -16.18 5.79 -17.71
N GLY A 38 -16.78 4.70 -17.24
CA GLY A 38 -16.46 3.35 -17.66
C GLY A 38 -15.72 2.55 -16.59
N GLY A 39 -15.33 1.33 -16.94
CA GLY A 39 -14.79 0.42 -15.95
C GLY A 39 -14.60 -1.01 -16.43
N ILE A 40 -14.14 -1.85 -15.52
CA ILE A 40 -14.06 -3.30 -15.68
C ILE A 40 -15.02 -3.92 -14.67
N TYR A 41 -15.90 -4.79 -15.15
CA TYR A 41 -16.98 -5.37 -14.35
C TYR A 41 -17.09 -6.88 -14.55
N GLY A 42 -17.57 -7.56 -13.51
CA GLY A 42 -17.98 -8.96 -13.55
C GLY A 42 -16.99 -9.90 -12.87
N ASP A 43 -17.38 -11.17 -12.74
CA ASP A 43 -16.70 -12.14 -11.87
C ASP A 43 -15.56 -12.90 -12.58
N GLY A 44 -15.08 -12.35 -13.70
CA GLY A 44 -14.04 -12.95 -14.52
C GLY A 44 -12.63 -12.84 -13.93
N ILE A 45 -11.67 -13.51 -14.57
CA ILE A 45 -10.25 -13.48 -14.16
C ILE A 45 -9.41 -12.77 -15.23
N ILE A 46 -8.63 -11.78 -14.80
CA ILE A 46 -7.55 -11.16 -15.56
C ILE A 46 -6.23 -11.69 -14.99
N ASP A 47 -5.64 -12.67 -15.67
CA ASP A 47 -4.34 -13.26 -15.31
C ASP A 47 -3.22 -12.57 -16.10
N GLY A 48 -2.24 -12.00 -15.39
CA GLY A 48 -1.07 -11.32 -15.95
C GLY A 48 0.11 -12.21 -16.33
N GLN A 49 0.09 -13.50 -15.94
CA GLN A 49 1.17 -14.47 -16.21
C GLN A 49 2.58 -14.02 -15.77
N GLY A 50 2.71 -13.28 -14.68
CA GLY A 50 3.99 -12.77 -14.15
C GLY A 50 5.03 -13.85 -13.85
N GLY A 51 4.56 -15.04 -13.44
CA GLY A 51 5.40 -16.21 -13.16
C GLY A 51 5.69 -17.11 -14.37
N ALA A 52 5.15 -16.79 -15.55
CA ALA A 52 5.47 -17.53 -16.77
C ALA A 52 6.81 -17.07 -17.36
N PRO A 53 7.62 -17.97 -17.95
CA PRO A 53 8.79 -17.57 -18.71
C PRO A 53 8.42 -16.60 -19.83
N MET A 54 9.19 -15.52 -19.97
CA MET A 54 9.01 -14.58 -21.06
C MET A 54 9.36 -15.23 -22.39
N VAL A 55 8.56 -15.00 -23.45
CA VAL A 55 8.87 -15.51 -24.79
C VAL A 55 10.26 -15.06 -25.23
N GLY A 56 11.10 -16.02 -25.62
CA GLY A 56 12.51 -15.77 -25.99
C GLY A 56 13.48 -15.71 -24.81
N SER A 57 13.05 -16.03 -23.59
CA SER A 57 13.88 -16.10 -22.38
C SER A 57 13.48 -17.27 -21.48
N ALA A 58 14.41 -17.78 -20.67
CA ALA A 58 14.09 -18.69 -19.56
C ALA A 58 13.67 -17.93 -18.28
N GLU A 59 13.81 -16.60 -18.28
CA GLU A 59 13.50 -15.72 -17.15
C GLU A 59 12.01 -15.32 -17.15
N THR A 60 11.39 -15.32 -15.98
CA THR A 60 10.04 -14.80 -15.73
C THR A 60 10.07 -13.29 -15.42
N TRP A 61 8.92 -12.62 -15.46
CA TRP A 61 8.84 -11.20 -15.06
C TRP A 61 9.27 -10.96 -13.61
N TRP A 62 8.94 -11.89 -12.70
CA TRP A 62 9.32 -11.78 -11.29
C TRP A 62 10.81 -12.04 -11.05
N GLN A 63 11.43 -12.94 -11.81
CA GLN A 63 12.89 -13.12 -11.77
C GLN A 63 13.62 -11.88 -12.28
N LEU A 64 13.13 -11.24 -13.34
CA LEU A 64 13.64 -9.97 -13.83
C LEU A 64 13.60 -8.88 -12.75
N ALA A 65 12.51 -8.78 -11.98
CA ALA A 65 12.39 -7.84 -10.87
C ALA A 65 13.43 -8.10 -9.76
N ARG A 66 13.65 -9.36 -9.38
CA ARG A 66 14.67 -9.74 -8.39
C ARG A 66 16.08 -9.41 -8.88
N ARG A 67 16.36 -9.65 -10.17
CA ARG A 67 17.65 -9.34 -10.77
C ARG A 67 17.89 -7.83 -10.87
N ALA A 68 16.88 -7.05 -11.24
CA ALA A 68 16.94 -5.58 -11.24
C ALA A 68 17.34 -5.01 -9.88
N GLN A 69 16.78 -5.54 -8.80
CA GLN A 69 17.16 -5.18 -7.43
C GLN A 69 18.64 -5.46 -7.16
N ALA A 70 19.14 -6.64 -7.55
CA ALA A 70 20.54 -7.03 -7.31
C ALA A 70 21.54 -6.23 -8.14
N GLU A 71 21.17 -5.84 -9.37
CA GLU A 71 22.02 -5.09 -10.30
C GLU A 71 21.93 -3.56 -10.12
N GLY A 72 21.02 -3.05 -9.28
CA GLY A 72 20.83 -1.62 -9.07
C GLY A 72 20.12 -0.90 -10.24
N GLY A 73 19.24 -1.60 -10.95
CA GLY A 73 18.47 -1.07 -12.07
C GLY A 73 16.96 -1.17 -11.87
N SER A 74 16.19 -0.80 -12.89
CA SER A 74 14.74 -0.94 -12.91
C SER A 74 14.32 -2.01 -13.91
N GLN A 75 13.49 -2.96 -13.46
CA GLN A 75 12.81 -3.89 -14.37
C GLN A 75 11.83 -3.13 -15.26
N ASN A 76 11.72 -3.57 -16.50
CA ASN A 76 10.66 -3.13 -17.40
C ASN A 76 9.70 -4.29 -17.57
N ALA A 77 8.60 -4.26 -16.81
CA ALA A 77 7.52 -5.24 -16.85
C ALA A 77 6.17 -4.52 -17.01
N PRO A 78 5.19 -5.09 -17.73
CA PRO A 78 3.88 -4.48 -17.90
C PRO A 78 3.10 -4.50 -16.58
N ARG A 79 2.51 -3.35 -16.22
CA ARG A 79 1.43 -3.31 -15.21
C ARG A 79 0.19 -4.00 -15.77
N LEU A 80 -0.66 -4.53 -14.89
CA LEU A 80 -1.88 -5.19 -15.34
C LEU A 80 -2.91 -4.16 -15.81
N ILE A 81 -3.26 -3.20 -14.96
CA ILE A 81 -4.18 -2.10 -15.28
C ILE A 81 -3.51 -0.77 -14.94
N GLN A 82 -3.47 0.15 -15.91
CA GLN A 82 -3.03 1.53 -15.71
C GLN A 82 -4.18 2.49 -16.02
N ILE A 83 -4.43 3.44 -15.12
CA ILE A 83 -5.46 4.47 -15.26
C ILE A 83 -4.78 5.83 -15.19
N ASP A 84 -4.73 6.55 -16.30
CA ASP A 84 -4.02 7.83 -16.44
C ASP A 84 -4.97 8.95 -16.87
N HIS A 85 -4.97 10.07 -16.13
CA HIS A 85 -5.72 11.29 -16.47
C HIS A 85 -7.21 11.00 -16.69
N ALA A 86 -7.82 10.20 -15.82
CA ALA A 86 -9.17 9.70 -16.01
C ALA A 86 -10.15 10.21 -14.94
N GLN A 87 -11.44 10.12 -15.24
CA GLN A 87 -12.52 10.49 -14.34
C GLN A 87 -13.60 9.42 -14.30
N ASP A 88 -14.25 9.26 -13.15
CA ASP A 88 -15.42 8.40 -12.95
C ASP A 88 -15.19 6.93 -13.38
N ILE A 89 -14.07 6.31 -12.94
CA ILE A 89 -13.71 4.94 -13.32
C ILE A 89 -14.13 3.93 -12.24
N THR A 90 -14.72 2.81 -12.64
CA THR A 90 -15.09 1.72 -11.72
C THR A 90 -14.39 0.41 -12.04
N LEU A 91 -13.86 -0.28 -11.03
CA LEU A 91 -13.44 -1.68 -11.12
C LEU A 91 -14.31 -2.49 -10.15
N SER A 92 -15.06 -3.48 -10.63
CA SER A 92 -15.97 -4.21 -9.74
C SER A 92 -16.09 -5.70 -10.04
N GLY A 93 -16.03 -6.52 -8.98
CA GLY A 93 -16.23 -7.99 -9.01
C GLY A 93 -15.09 -8.81 -9.62
N VAL A 94 -14.18 -8.18 -10.35
CA VAL A 94 -13.16 -8.90 -11.14
C VAL A 94 -12.03 -9.44 -10.27
N THR A 95 -11.49 -10.59 -10.67
CA THR A 95 -10.29 -11.18 -10.07
C THR A 95 -9.05 -10.83 -10.90
N LEU A 96 -8.03 -10.25 -10.28
CA LEU A 96 -6.73 -9.95 -10.86
C LEU A 96 -5.68 -10.92 -10.29
N ARG A 97 -4.96 -11.64 -11.16
CA ARG A 97 -3.93 -12.61 -10.73
C ARG A 97 -2.61 -12.41 -11.43
N ASN A 98 -1.56 -12.80 -10.73
CA ASN A 98 -0.20 -12.95 -11.27
C ASN A 98 0.26 -11.73 -12.09
N ALA A 99 0.09 -10.51 -11.60
CA ALA A 99 0.54 -9.34 -12.33
C ALA A 99 2.08 -9.36 -12.49
N PRO A 100 2.64 -9.05 -13.68
CA PRO A 100 4.09 -8.92 -13.88
C PRO A 100 4.72 -7.75 -13.11
N ASN A 101 3.91 -6.72 -12.86
CA ASN A 101 4.21 -5.54 -12.07
C ASN A 101 2.96 -5.19 -11.24
N PHE A 102 2.67 -3.93 -10.95
CA PHE A 102 1.47 -3.53 -10.18
C PHE A 102 0.17 -4.01 -10.83
N HIS A 103 -0.82 -4.37 -10.02
CA HIS A 103 -2.12 -4.82 -10.50
C HIS A 103 -2.96 -3.64 -11.00
N VAL A 104 -3.15 -2.61 -10.17
CA VAL A 104 -3.88 -1.39 -10.55
C VAL A 104 -3.06 -0.17 -10.17
N ALA A 105 -2.61 0.60 -11.15
CA ALA A 105 -1.92 1.87 -10.92
C ALA A 105 -2.74 3.03 -11.46
N MET A 106 -2.94 4.04 -10.62
CA MET A 106 -3.68 5.26 -10.97
C MET A 106 -2.74 6.46 -10.95
N ASN A 107 -2.96 7.39 -11.86
CA ASN A 107 -2.19 8.61 -11.98
C ASN A 107 -3.07 9.74 -12.52
N ARG A 108 -3.29 10.78 -11.71
CA ARG A 108 -4.19 11.89 -12.05
C ARG A 108 -5.61 11.41 -12.35
N VAL A 109 -6.15 10.60 -11.45
CA VAL A 109 -7.53 10.12 -11.52
C VAL A 109 -8.40 10.91 -10.54
N GLU A 110 -9.60 11.30 -10.98
CA GLU A 110 -10.57 12.01 -10.16
C GLU A 110 -11.90 11.24 -10.19
N GLY A 111 -12.31 10.68 -9.06
CA GLY A 111 -13.46 9.78 -9.00
C GLY A 111 -13.09 8.38 -9.49
N ALA A 112 -12.73 7.50 -8.56
CA ALA A 112 -12.57 6.08 -8.84
C ALA A 112 -13.20 5.21 -7.75
N THR A 113 -13.88 4.14 -8.16
CA THR A 113 -14.44 3.15 -7.23
C THR A 113 -13.89 1.77 -7.56
N VAL A 114 -13.21 1.15 -6.61
CA VAL A 114 -12.81 -0.26 -6.66
C VAL A 114 -13.66 -1.02 -5.65
N TRP A 115 -14.56 -1.88 -6.12
CA TRP A 115 -15.55 -2.54 -5.27
C TRP A 115 -15.54 -4.06 -5.49
N GLY A 116 -15.30 -4.85 -4.45
CA GLY A 116 -15.40 -6.30 -4.58
C GLY A 116 -14.28 -6.91 -5.43
N LEU A 117 -13.11 -6.26 -5.48
CA LEU A 117 -11.99 -6.75 -6.26
C LEU A 117 -11.29 -7.89 -5.52
N THR A 118 -10.90 -8.94 -6.24
CA THR A 118 -9.99 -9.97 -5.70
C THR A 118 -8.64 -9.85 -6.37
N ILE A 119 -7.57 -9.62 -5.60
CA ILE A 119 -6.18 -9.65 -6.08
C ILE A 119 -5.50 -10.86 -5.45
N ASP A 120 -4.86 -11.69 -6.27
CA ASP A 120 -4.15 -12.88 -5.81
C ASP A 120 -2.86 -13.15 -6.59
N THR A 121 -1.73 -12.86 -5.95
CA THR A 121 -0.37 -13.05 -6.45
C THR A 121 0.52 -13.63 -5.34
N PRO A 122 1.48 -14.52 -5.65
CA PRO A 122 2.37 -15.10 -4.63
C PRO A 122 3.10 -14.05 -3.78
N ALA A 123 3.25 -14.33 -2.49
CA ALA A 123 3.86 -13.44 -1.51
C ALA A 123 5.32 -13.05 -1.81
N ASP A 124 6.01 -13.82 -2.64
CA ASP A 124 7.41 -13.62 -2.96
C ASP A 124 7.62 -12.91 -4.33
N ALA A 125 6.55 -12.61 -5.06
CA ALA A 125 6.60 -11.89 -6.33
C ALA A 125 6.88 -10.38 -6.12
N ARG A 126 8.10 -9.92 -6.40
CA ARG A 126 8.50 -8.52 -6.17
C ARG A 126 7.77 -7.53 -7.08
N ASN A 127 7.50 -6.32 -6.57
CA ASN A 127 6.90 -5.19 -7.29
C ASN A 127 5.54 -5.50 -7.90
N THR A 128 4.71 -6.21 -7.15
CA THR A 128 3.37 -6.61 -7.54
C THR A 128 2.30 -5.86 -6.75
N ASP A 129 2.52 -4.59 -6.40
CA ASP A 129 1.59 -3.77 -5.62
C ASP A 129 0.13 -3.95 -6.09
N GLY A 130 -0.81 -3.99 -5.15
CA GLY A 130 -2.21 -4.26 -5.43
C GLY A 130 -2.88 -3.07 -6.11
N ILE A 131 -3.19 -2.01 -5.33
CA ILE A 131 -3.84 -0.81 -5.86
C ILE A 131 -3.06 0.43 -5.43
N ASP A 132 -2.67 1.25 -6.41
CA ASP A 132 -1.80 2.41 -6.21
C ASP A 132 -2.48 3.71 -6.68
N PRO A 133 -3.27 4.38 -5.82
CA PRO A 133 -3.75 5.73 -6.08
C PRO A 133 -2.58 6.74 -6.09
N GLY A 134 -2.21 7.24 -7.27
CA GLY A 134 -1.12 8.21 -7.47
C GLY A 134 -1.61 9.56 -7.98
N ALA A 135 -1.20 10.67 -7.35
CA ALA A 135 -1.62 12.03 -7.73
C ALA A 135 -3.14 12.14 -8.05
N SER A 136 -3.98 11.49 -7.25
CA SER A 136 -5.40 11.24 -7.56
C SER A 136 -6.31 11.76 -6.45
N GLN A 137 -7.58 11.97 -6.75
CA GLN A 137 -8.56 12.41 -5.76
C GLN A 137 -9.88 11.66 -5.85
N ASP A 138 -10.60 11.61 -4.74
CA ASP A 138 -11.95 11.03 -4.66
C ASP A 138 -11.94 9.54 -5.07
N VAL A 139 -11.12 8.74 -4.38
CA VAL A 139 -10.93 7.31 -4.64
C VAL A 139 -11.48 6.48 -3.49
N THR A 140 -12.36 5.52 -3.81
CA THR A 140 -12.88 4.53 -2.87
C THR A 140 -12.40 3.13 -3.25
N ILE A 141 -11.81 2.41 -2.30
CA ILE A 141 -11.45 0.99 -2.42
C ILE A 141 -12.19 0.25 -1.31
N THR A 142 -13.11 -0.63 -1.68
CA THR A 142 -14.01 -1.25 -0.70
C THR A 142 -14.38 -2.69 -1.02
N HIS A 143 -14.77 -3.45 0.02
CA HIS A 143 -15.25 -4.83 -0.09
C HIS A 143 -14.27 -5.76 -0.83
N SER A 144 -12.97 -5.45 -0.82
CA SER A 144 -11.96 -6.12 -1.65
C SER A 144 -11.09 -7.07 -0.84
N PHE A 145 -10.60 -8.12 -1.50
CA PHE A 145 -9.67 -9.10 -0.95
C PHE A 145 -8.34 -9.02 -1.70
N ILE A 146 -7.24 -8.74 -1.00
CA ILE A 146 -5.94 -8.46 -1.66
C ILE A 146 -4.84 -9.33 -1.06
N ARG A 147 -4.21 -10.16 -1.89
CA ARG A 147 -2.98 -10.91 -1.61
C ARG A 147 -1.95 -10.66 -2.70
N THR A 148 -0.77 -10.17 -2.31
CA THR A 148 0.27 -9.83 -3.28
C THR A 148 1.68 -9.91 -2.69
N GLY A 149 2.73 -9.76 -3.50
CA GLY A 149 4.12 -9.82 -3.03
C GLY A 149 4.72 -8.49 -2.58
N ASP A 150 4.00 -7.39 -2.74
CA ASP A 150 4.40 -6.04 -2.28
C ASP A 150 3.22 -5.34 -1.58
N ASP A 151 3.10 -4.01 -1.64
CA ASP A 151 2.01 -3.27 -0.98
C ASP A 151 0.61 -3.74 -1.42
N ASN A 152 -0.29 -4.01 -0.48
CA ASN A 152 -1.67 -4.37 -0.80
C ASN A 152 -2.39 -3.14 -1.39
N VAL A 153 -2.17 -1.98 -0.77
CA VAL A 153 -2.50 -0.66 -1.30
C VAL A 153 -1.34 0.29 -1.02
N ALA A 154 -0.93 1.08 -2.00
CA ALA A 154 0.08 2.13 -1.83
C ALA A 154 -0.42 3.48 -2.35
N ILE A 155 -0.87 4.35 -1.45
CA ILE A 155 -1.25 5.74 -1.78
C ILE A 155 0.03 6.54 -2.05
N LYS A 156 0.14 7.16 -3.23
CA LYS A 156 1.33 7.91 -3.66
C LYS A 156 0.93 9.31 -4.14
N ALA A 157 1.84 10.26 -3.99
CA ALA A 157 1.71 11.65 -4.41
C ALA A 157 3.08 12.18 -4.86
N GLY A 158 3.56 11.70 -6.01
CA GLY A 158 4.84 12.12 -6.59
C GLY A 158 4.84 13.59 -7.02
N ASP A 159 5.89 14.02 -7.73
CA ASP A 159 6.04 15.42 -8.19
C ASP A 159 4.94 15.85 -9.21
N ASN A 160 4.10 14.92 -9.64
CA ASN A 160 2.97 15.13 -10.54
C ASN A 160 1.67 15.54 -9.84
N GLY A 161 1.58 15.55 -8.51
CA GLY A 161 0.43 16.11 -7.80
C GLY A 161 0.10 15.42 -6.49
N SER A 162 -0.67 16.12 -5.66
CA SER A 162 -1.16 15.61 -4.37
C SER A 162 -2.15 14.47 -4.56
N THR A 163 -2.30 13.62 -3.54
CA THR A 163 -3.38 12.63 -3.47
C THR A 163 -4.27 12.90 -2.28
N ARG A 164 -5.58 13.02 -2.47
CA ARG A 164 -6.50 13.39 -1.39
C ARG A 164 -7.88 12.76 -1.49
N HIS A 165 -8.64 12.77 -0.39
CA HIS A 165 -9.99 12.20 -0.32
C HIS A 165 -10.01 10.73 -0.72
N ILE A 166 -9.29 9.91 0.04
CA ILE A 166 -9.17 8.47 -0.21
C ILE A 166 -9.92 7.71 0.89
N SER A 167 -10.79 6.79 0.48
CA SER A 167 -11.51 5.90 1.40
C SER A 167 -11.14 4.45 1.12
N ILE A 168 -10.61 3.76 2.12
CA ILE A 168 -10.28 2.33 2.10
C ILE A 168 -11.15 1.65 3.15
N THR A 169 -12.29 1.08 2.77
CA THR A 169 -13.29 0.58 3.73
C THR A 169 -13.69 -0.87 3.51
N ASP A 170 -13.86 -1.63 4.58
CA ASP A 170 -14.44 -2.99 4.52
C ASP A 170 -13.61 -3.96 3.67
N ASN A 171 -12.28 -3.97 3.85
CA ASN A 171 -11.36 -4.76 3.05
C ASN A 171 -10.65 -5.84 3.87
N TYR A 172 -10.14 -6.86 3.17
CA TYR A 172 -9.28 -7.88 3.73
C TYR A 172 -7.96 -7.97 2.97
N PHE A 173 -6.85 -7.70 3.65
CA PHE A 173 -5.51 -7.88 3.12
C PHE A 173 -4.92 -9.17 3.70
N GLY A 174 -4.60 -10.13 2.83
CA GLY A 174 -3.80 -11.30 3.20
C GLY A 174 -2.32 -10.96 3.12
N TRP A 175 -1.46 -11.87 2.66
CA TRP A 175 -0.02 -11.56 2.52
C TRP A 175 0.25 -10.37 1.57
N GLY A 176 1.36 -9.67 1.84
CA GLY A 176 1.78 -8.43 1.19
C GLY A 176 2.58 -7.55 2.14
N HIS A 177 2.79 -6.29 1.77
CA HIS A 177 3.49 -5.28 2.56
C HIS A 177 2.57 -4.28 3.28
N GLY A 178 1.24 -4.50 3.23
CA GLY A 178 0.29 -3.79 4.07
C GLY A 178 -0.45 -2.65 3.39
N MET A 179 -1.12 -1.85 4.23
CA MET A 179 -1.78 -0.60 3.86
C MET A 179 -0.76 0.54 3.94
N SER A 180 -0.25 0.98 2.80
CA SER A 180 0.84 1.94 2.70
C SER A 180 0.42 3.31 2.18
N ILE A 181 1.07 4.34 2.71
CA ILE A 181 1.19 5.67 2.11
C ILE A 181 2.67 5.89 1.80
N GLY A 182 3.01 6.11 0.53
CA GLY A 182 4.36 6.37 0.03
C GLY A 182 5.02 5.23 -0.77
N SER A 183 6.32 5.30 -1.03
CA SER A 183 7.28 6.30 -0.51
C SER A 183 7.19 7.67 -1.16
N GLU A 184 6.63 7.74 -2.38
CA GLU A 184 6.42 8.99 -3.10
C GLU A 184 5.28 9.77 -2.46
N VAL A 185 5.57 10.72 -1.57
CA VAL A 185 4.59 11.67 -1.02
C VAL A 185 5.02 13.13 -1.22
N ASN A 186 5.91 13.36 -2.19
CA ASN A 186 6.54 14.64 -2.52
C ASN A 186 5.55 15.81 -2.58
N SER A 187 4.39 15.61 -3.19
CA SER A 187 3.35 16.64 -3.36
C SER A 187 2.25 16.59 -2.30
N GLY A 188 2.40 15.71 -1.31
CA GLY A 188 1.53 15.56 -0.16
C GLY A 188 0.36 14.60 -0.36
N ALA A 189 -0.01 13.91 0.71
CA ALA A 189 -1.16 13.02 0.78
C ALA A 189 -2.06 13.42 1.95
N SER A 190 -3.36 13.61 1.73
CA SER A 190 -4.24 14.09 2.80
C SER A 190 -5.66 13.57 2.74
N ASP A 191 -6.41 13.70 3.84
CA ASP A 191 -7.83 13.36 3.89
C ASP A 191 -8.07 11.89 3.52
N ILE A 192 -7.45 11.00 4.30
CA ILE A 192 -7.45 9.56 4.06
C ILE A 192 -8.17 8.87 5.21
N LEU A 193 -9.20 8.10 4.88
CA LEU A 193 -9.90 7.22 5.79
C LEU A 193 -9.58 5.76 5.45
N VAL A 194 -9.08 5.02 6.43
CA VAL A 194 -8.97 3.57 6.39
C VAL A 194 -9.87 3.03 7.49
N SER A 195 -10.95 2.33 7.16
CA SER A 195 -11.92 1.84 8.14
C SER A 195 -12.28 0.37 7.90
N ASN A 196 -12.56 -0.38 8.96
CA ASN A 196 -12.98 -1.79 8.89
C ASN A 196 -12.02 -2.63 8.02
N LEU A 197 -10.74 -2.62 8.37
CA LEU A 197 -9.68 -3.30 7.61
C LEU A 197 -9.09 -4.45 8.44
N THR A 198 -9.03 -5.64 7.84
CA THR A 198 -8.23 -6.75 8.38
C THR A 198 -6.95 -6.91 7.57
N LEU A 199 -5.80 -6.95 8.25
CA LEU A 199 -4.51 -7.34 7.66
C LEU A 199 -4.02 -8.62 8.34
N ASP A 200 -4.00 -9.73 7.59
CA ASP A 200 -3.68 -11.07 8.09
C ASP A 200 -2.51 -11.67 7.31
N GLY A 201 -1.32 -11.62 7.91
CA GLY A 201 -0.09 -12.13 7.32
C GLY A 201 0.65 -11.14 6.40
N THR A 202 0.31 -9.85 6.41
CA THR A 202 1.17 -8.82 5.78
C THR A 202 2.44 -8.60 6.60
N THR A 203 3.57 -8.27 5.95
CA THR A 203 4.84 -8.02 6.65
C THR A 203 4.79 -6.75 7.50
N SER A 204 4.25 -5.67 6.94
CA SER A 204 3.86 -4.45 7.64
C SER A 204 2.34 -4.35 7.67
N GLY A 205 1.79 -3.76 8.73
CA GLY A 205 0.37 -3.50 8.88
C GLY A 205 -0.01 -2.15 8.26
N LEU A 206 -0.17 -1.15 9.12
CA LEU A 206 -0.36 0.25 8.74
C LEU A 206 1.01 0.89 8.51
N ARG A 207 1.24 1.46 7.31
CA ARG A 207 2.55 1.99 6.93
C ARG A 207 2.46 3.37 6.31
N ILE A 208 3.33 4.28 6.75
CA ILE A 208 3.57 5.57 6.11
C ILE A 208 5.09 5.66 5.95
N LYS A 209 5.56 5.80 4.72
CA LYS A 209 6.99 5.75 4.40
C LYS A 209 7.37 6.93 3.51
N SER A 210 8.51 7.53 3.80
CA SER A 210 9.18 8.54 2.97
C SER A 210 10.62 8.69 3.49
N ASP A 211 11.38 9.53 2.82
CA ASP A 211 12.79 9.81 3.11
C ASP A 211 13.18 11.19 2.58
N VAL A 212 14.39 11.65 2.89
CA VAL A 212 14.87 13.01 2.56
C VAL A 212 15.03 13.28 1.05
N SER A 213 15.01 12.26 0.20
CA SER A 213 15.04 12.42 -1.26
C SER A 213 13.66 12.81 -1.83
N ARG A 214 12.59 12.48 -1.11
CA ARG A 214 11.20 12.68 -1.53
C ARG A 214 10.46 13.71 -0.68
N GLY A 215 10.64 13.67 0.63
CA GLY A 215 9.95 14.53 1.59
C GLY A 215 8.43 14.37 1.55
N GLY A 216 7.73 15.45 1.89
CA GLY A 216 6.29 15.59 1.66
C GLY A 216 5.44 15.58 2.93
N LEU A 217 4.29 16.23 2.86
CA LEU A 217 3.33 16.32 3.96
C LEU A 217 2.30 15.19 3.85
N VAL A 218 2.17 14.37 4.90
CA VAL A 218 1.06 13.43 5.07
C VAL A 218 0.23 13.92 6.25
N GLU A 219 -1.05 14.22 6.03
CA GLU A 219 -1.89 14.78 7.09
C GLU A 219 -3.37 14.38 7.00
N ARG A 220 -4.06 14.42 8.15
CA ARG A 220 -5.49 14.06 8.26
C ARG A 220 -5.73 12.63 7.75
N VAL A 221 -5.03 11.69 8.38
CA VAL A 221 -5.17 10.26 8.11
C VAL A 221 -5.81 9.61 9.33
N THR A 222 -6.94 8.94 9.12
CA THR A 222 -7.63 8.18 10.16
C THR A 222 -7.61 6.69 9.81
N TYR A 223 -7.12 5.89 10.76
CA TYR A 223 -7.24 4.44 10.76
C TYR A 223 -8.23 4.05 11.85
N GLU A 224 -9.34 3.43 11.46
CA GLU A 224 -10.46 3.12 12.34
C GLU A 224 -10.85 1.65 12.23
N ASN A 225 -11.14 0.98 13.34
CA ASN A 225 -11.62 -0.42 13.36
C ASN A 225 -10.71 -1.36 12.56
N VAL A 226 -9.41 -1.36 12.88
CA VAL A 226 -8.39 -2.13 12.16
C VAL A 226 -7.94 -3.34 12.97
N CYS A 227 -7.87 -4.50 12.33
CA CYS A 227 -7.32 -5.74 12.90
C CYS A 227 -6.01 -6.15 12.21
N LEU A 228 -4.96 -6.38 13.01
CA LEU A 228 -3.59 -6.67 12.58
C LEU A 228 -3.12 -8.02 13.12
N ARG A 229 -2.93 -9.03 12.25
CA ARG A 229 -2.54 -10.38 12.65
C ARG A 229 -1.28 -10.85 11.92
N GLY A 230 -0.35 -11.41 12.68
CA GLY A 230 0.89 -11.98 12.13
C GLY A 230 1.84 -10.97 11.45
N ASN A 231 1.75 -9.69 11.78
CA ASN A 231 2.62 -8.66 11.21
C ASN A 231 3.98 -8.61 11.92
N ARG A 232 5.08 -8.43 11.16
CA ARG A 232 6.38 -8.10 11.76
C ARG A 232 6.38 -6.66 12.28
N TRP A 233 5.80 -5.75 11.52
CA TRP A 233 5.68 -4.32 11.83
C TRP A 233 4.21 -3.91 11.75
N PRO A 234 3.37 -4.15 12.78
CA PRO A 234 1.96 -3.81 12.73
C PRO A 234 1.69 -2.33 12.45
N VAL A 235 2.56 -1.45 12.96
CA VAL A 235 2.59 -0.02 12.63
C VAL A 235 4.02 0.36 12.24
N ALA A 236 4.17 1.01 11.10
CA ALA A 236 5.45 1.50 10.59
C ALA A 236 5.29 2.88 9.95
N PHE A 237 5.35 3.92 10.77
CA PHE A 237 5.37 5.31 10.30
C PHE A 237 6.81 5.82 10.36
N ASP A 238 7.42 5.94 9.20
CA ASP A 238 8.86 6.14 9.08
C ASP A 238 9.20 7.21 8.05
N THR A 239 9.87 8.27 8.51
CA THR A 239 10.42 9.34 7.67
C THR A 239 11.87 9.08 7.23
N LYS A 240 12.46 7.95 7.63
CA LYS A 240 13.83 7.51 7.28
C LYS A 240 13.79 6.14 6.60
N TYR A 241 12.84 5.95 5.68
CA TYR A 241 12.56 4.65 5.04
C TYR A 241 13.76 4.06 4.32
N ASP A 242 14.45 4.88 3.52
CA ASP A 242 15.76 4.54 2.97
C ASP A 242 16.85 5.26 3.79
N PRO A 243 17.65 4.53 4.60
CA PRO A 243 18.71 5.12 5.41
C PRO A 243 19.88 5.68 4.58
N HIS A 244 19.93 5.37 3.28
CA HIS A 244 20.93 5.86 2.34
C HIS A 244 20.41 7.00 1.46
N ALA A 245 19.14 7.41 1.62
CA ALA A 245 18.57 8.50 0.87
C ALA A 245 19.34 9.80 1.11
N GLN A 246 19.56 10.55 0.03
CA GLN A 246 20.16 11.86 0.06
C GLN A 246 19.16 12.88 -0.49
N GLY A 247 19.09 14.03 0.15
CA GLY A 247 18.22 15.11 -0.26
C GLY A 247 17.96 16.08 0.89
N SER A 248 17.08 17.04 0.62
CA SER A 248 16.71 18.11 1.56
C SER A 248 15.19 18.27 1.68
N ARG A 249 14.41 17.36 1.09
CA ARG A 249 12.95 17.39 1.15
C ARG A 249 12.53 16.73 2.47
N ILE A 250 11.88 17.48 3.36
CA ILE A 250 11.55 17.01 4.71
C ILE A 250 10.20 16.28 4.67
N PRO A 251 10.12 15.00 5.07
CA PRO A 251 8.83 14.34 5.33
C PRO A 251 8.23 14.84 6.63
N VAL A 252 6.94 15.15 6.63
CA VAL A 252 6.20 15.59 7.82
C VAL A 252 4.90 14.80 7.90
N TYR A 253 4.69 14.09 9.01
CA TYR A 253 3.45 13.35 9.27
C TYR A 253 2.74 13.97 10.47
N ARG A 254 1.50 14.44 10.29
CA ARG A 254 0.74 15.09 11.37
C ARG A 254 -0.75 14.80 11.29
N GLN A 255 -1.48 14.99 12.38
CA GLN A 255 -2.92 14.70 12.42
C GLN A 255 -3.22 13.26 11.95
N ILE A 256 -2.43 12.31 12.45
CA ILE A 256 -2.61 10.88 12.20
C ILE A 256 -3.35 10.29 13.39
N VAL A 257 -4.49 9.65 13.15
CA VAL A 257 -5.35 9.09 14.21
C VAL A 257 -5.48 7.60 14.04
N LEU A 258 -5.22 6.85 15.10
CA LEU A 258 -5.53 5.42 15.20
C LEU A 258 -6.64 5.25 16.23
N ARG A 259 -7.79 4.76 15.78
CA ARG A 259 -8.99 4.55 16.60
C ARG A 259 -9.46 3.10 16.53
N HIS A 260 -9.71 2.46 17.67
CA HIS A 260 -10.18 1.07 17.72
C HIS A 260 -9.27 0.10 16.93
N VAL A 261 -7.96 0.28 17.06
CA VAL A 261 -6.97 -0.59 16.39
C VAL A 261 -6.62 -1.75 17.32
N ARG A 262 -6.60 -2.96 16.78
CA ARG A 262 -6.26 -4.20 17.48
C ARG A 262 -5.17 -4.94 16.74
N GLY A 263 -4.22 -5.52 17.46
CA GLY A 263 -3.25 -6.42 16.83
C GLY A 263 -2.54 -7.38 17.76
N ASP A 264 -1.76 -8.28 17.15
CA ASP A 264 -0.93 -9.24 17.87
C ASP A 264 0.37 -8.59 18.39
N ASN A 265 1.49 -9.29 18.29
CA ASN A 265 2.83 -8.79 18.60
C ASN A 265 3.44 -8.04 17.40
N GLY A 266 4.56 -7.34 17.63
CA GLY A 266 5.41 -6.74 16.61
C GLY A 266 6.06 -5.45 17.09
N ALA A 267 6.79 -4.80 16.19
CA ALA A 267 7.36 -3.49 16.44
C ALA A 267 6.40 -2.38 15.93
N LEU A 268 6.06 -1.45 16.83
CA LEU A 268 5.22 -0.29 16.59
C LEU A 268 6.13 0.91 16.37
N LEU A 269 6.58 1.08 15.13
CA LEU A 269 7.54 2.12 14.74
C LEU A 269 6.82 3.42 14.41
N MET A 270 7.20 4.49 15.12
CA MET A 270 6.79 5.86 14.85
C MET A 270 8.01 6.76 14.93
N ARG A 271 8.49 7.21 13.77
CA ARG A 271 9.72 7.96 13.62
C ARG A 271 9.52 9.22 12.80
N GLY A 272 9.67 10.37 13.46
CA GLY A 272 9.82 11.67 12.82
C GLY A 272 11.27 11.93 12.38
N VAL A 273 11.48 13.05 11.69
CA VAL A 273 12.81 13.40 11.14
C VAL A 273 13.75 13.88 12.24
N ASP A 274 13.28 14.86 13.01
CA ASP A 274 13.97 15.57 14.10
C ASP A 274 12.93 16.23 15.03
N GLU A 275 13.38 16.91 16.09
CA GLU A 275 12.50 17.58 17.07
C GLU A 275 11.59 18.67 16.48
N ALA A 276 12.05 19.39 15.44
CA ALA A 276 11.25 20.44 14.79
C ALA A 276 10.20 19.86 13.84
N HIS A 277 10.42 18.63 13.38
CA HIS A 277 9.57 17.89 12.45
C HIS A 277 9.13 16.56 13.07
N ALA A 278 8.74 16.62 14.34
CA ALA A 278 8.25 15.45 15.05
C ALA A 278 6.96 14.94 14.41
N LEU A 279 6.85 13.61 14.33
CA LEU A 279 5.63 12.93 13.89
C LEU A 279 4.52 13.14 14.92
N ASP A 280 3.30 13.45 14.49
CA ASP A 280 2.16 13.68 15.38
C ASP A 280 1.05 12.62 15.18
N VAL A 281 0.81 11.82 16.22
CA VAL A 281 -0.15 10.70 16.23
C VAL A 281 -1.02 10.74 17.48
N THR A 282 -2.33 10.58 17.29
CA THR A 282 -3.30 10.34 18.36
C THR A 282 -3.76 8.88 18.36
N LEU A 283 -3.76 8.27 19.55
CA LEU A 283 -4.22 6.90 19.79
C LEU A 283 -5.50 6.94 20.63
N GLU A 284 -6.54 6.28 20.13
CA GLU A 284 -7.84 6.16 20.78
C GLU A 284 -8.24 4.68 20.82
N ASP A 285 -8.13 4.06 22.00
CA ASP A 285 -8.41 2.62 22.16
C ASP A 285 -7.60 1.76 21.17
N VAL A 286 -6.29 1.68 21.39
CA VAL A 286 -5.33 0.96 20.53
C VAL A 286 -4.68 -0.17 21.33
N ARG A 287 -4.97 -1.42 20.98
CA ARG A 287 -4.56 -2.59 21.79
C ARG A 287 -3.79 -3.62 20.97
N PHE A 288 -2.53 -3.78 21.31
CA PHE A 288 -1.64 -4.85 20.85
C PHE A 288 -1.34 -5.83 22.01
N ALA A 289 -0.78 -6.98 21.67
CA ALA A 289 -0.29 -7.93 22.67
C ALA A 289 0.77 -7.29 23.58
N ASP A 290 0.84 -7.70 24.86
CA ASP A 290 1.81 -7.19 25.84
C ASP A 290 3.28 -7.30 25.38
N SER A 291 3.57 -8.23 24.46
CA SER A 291 4.90 -8.43 23.88
C SER A 291 5.26 -7.44 22.77
N ALA A 292 4.30 -6.65 22.27
CA ALA A 292 4.56 -5.63 21.27
C ALA A 292 5.47 -4.53 21.83
N THR A 293 6.24 -3.88 20.95
CA THR A 293 7.26 -2.91 21.37
C THR A 293 7.09 -1.57 20.66
N TRP A 294 6.96 -0.50 21.44
CA TRP A 294 7.00 0.86 20.93
C TRP A 294 8.43 1.25 20.53
N GLN A 295 8.62 1.71 19.30
CA GLN A 295 9.86 2.28 18.80
C GLN A 295 9.58 3.73 18.38
N LEU A 296 9.81 4.65 19.31
CA LEU A 296 9.48 6.06 19.16
C LEU A 296 10.78 6.87 18.97
N GLU A 297 10.81 7.70 17.94
CA GLU A 297 11.92 8.62 17.66
C GLU A 297 11.35 9.91 17.10
N HIS A 298 11.57 11.05 17.76
CA HIS A 298 10.99 12.35 17.36
C HIS A 298 9.49 12.25 17.05
N ALA A 299 8.72 11.72 17.99
CA ALA A 299 7.30 11.43 17.81
C ALA A 299 6.49 11.94 19.02
N ASN A 300 5.52 12.79 18.73
CA ASN A 300 4.49 13.23 19.65
C ASN A 300 3.31 12.25 19.55
N VAL A 301 3.29 11.28 20.47
CA VAL A 301 2.21 10.28 20.53
C VAL A 301 1.31 10.60 21.71
N THR A 302 0.09 11.03 21.41
CA THR A 302 -0.96 11.29 22.40
C THR A 302 -1.87 10.08 22.51
N ALA A 303 -2.31 9.77 23.73
CA ALA A 303 -3.33 8.76 23.98
C ALA A 303 -4.51 9.46 24.64
N ASP A 304 -5.62 9.60 23.91
CA ASP A 304 -6.86 10.15 24.47
C ASP A 304 -7.69 9.00 25.04
N HIS A 305 -7.86 9.00 26.36
CA HIS A 305 -8.39 7.89 27.15
C HIS A 305 -7.49 6.63 27.21
N SER A 306 -7.56 5.88 28.32
CA SER A 306 -6.48 5.02 28.80
C SER A 306 -6.46 3.56 28.32
N ASP A 307 -6.98 3.31 27.13
CA ASP A 307 -7.10 1.95 26.57
C ASP A 307 -6.03 1.66 25.52
N VAL A 308 -4.83 2.21 25.71
CA VAL A 308 -3.65 1.89 24.90
C VAL A 308 -2.87 0.75 25.56
N SER A 309 -2.67 -0.34 24.81
CA SER A 309 -1.89 -1.51 25.24
C SER A 309 -0.91 -1.94 24.15
N PRO A 310 0.35 -2.27 24.47
CA PRO A 310 1.00 -2.03 25.76
C PRO A 310 1.08 -0.51 26.06
N PRO A 311 1.23 -0.10 27.33
CA PRO A 311 1.35 1.32 27.68
C PRO A 311 2.50 2.00 26.90
N LEU A 312 2.31 3.27 26.56
CA LEU A 312 3.40 4.07 25.98
C LEU A 312 4.60 4.14 26.95
N PRO A 313 5.84 4.23 26.46
CA PRO A 313 7.02 4.36 27.31
C PRO A 313 6.87 5.46 28.36
N GLY A 314 7.14 5.14 29.63
CA GLY A 314 7.00 6.07 30.75
C GLY A 314 5.58 6.20 31.32
N GLN A 315 4.56 5.54 30.75
CA GLN A 315 3.21 5.51 31.32
C GLN A 315 2.95 4.23 32.14
N VAL A 316 2.19 4.38 33.23
CA VAL A 316 1.81 3.25 34.10
C VAL A 316 0.70 2.43 33.45
N ARG A 317 0.83 1.10 33.53
CA ARG A 317 -0.20 0.16 33.09
C ARG A 317 -1.50 0.39 33.87
N LYS A 318 -2.57 0.78 33.18
CA LYS A 318 -3.93 0.75 33.76
C LYS A 318 -4.51 -0.66 33.60
N PRO A 319 -5.35 -1.14 34.54
CA PRO A 319 -6.08 -2.39 34.36
C PRO A 319 -7.00 -2.23 33.15
N VAL A 320 -6.69 -2.93 32.05
CA VAL A 320 -7.57 -2.99 30.89
C VAL A 320 -8.62 -4.07 31.16
N SER A 321 -9.89 -3.81 30.83
CA SER A 321 -10.94 -4.83 30.95
C SER A 321 -10.51 -6.09 30.17
N ARG A 322 -10.69 -7.26 30.79
CA ARG A 322 -10.24 -8.57 30.31
C ARG A 322 -10.99 -9.09 29.09
N ASP A 323 -11.87 -8.30 28.50
CA ASP A 323 -12.64 -8.65 27.31
C ASP A 323 -11.73 -8.48 26.08
N TRP A 324 -10.64 -9.24 26.08
CA TRP A 324 -9.93 -9.59 24.86
C TRP A 324 -10.81 -10.58 24.09
N GLU A 325 -11.85 -10.06 23.44
CA GLU A 325 -12.38 -10.70 22.25
C GLU A 325 -11.42 -10.34 21.12
N GLY A 326 -10.32 -11.08 21.01
CA GLY A 326 -9.30 -10.85 19.99
C GLY A 326 -9.94 -10.69 18.61
N CYS A 327 -9.45 -9.74 17.82
CA CYS A 327 -9.78 -9.52 16.40
C CYS A 327 -11.00 -10.31 15.89
N ALA A 328 -12.22 -9.88 16.20
CA ALA A 328 -13.41 -10.54 15.69
C ALA A 328 -13.38 -10.48 14.14
N ARG A 329 -13.32 -11.66 13.50
CA ARG A 329 -13.44 -11.87 12.04
C ARG A 329 -14.81 -11.36 11.54
N ALA A 330 -15.07 -11.03 10.27
CA ALA A 330 -14.45 -11.42 9.00
C ALA A 330 -14.87 -10.44 7.88
N VAL A 331 -14.09 -10.36 6.78
CA VAL A 331 -14.71 -10.40 5.44
C VAL A 331 -14.36 -11.75 4.84
N ARG A 332 -15.20 -12.74 5.13
CA ARG A 332 -15.36 -13.97 4.34
C ARG A 332 -16.83 -14.39 4.45
N ASP A 333 -17.61 -14.09 3.42
CA ASP A 333 -18.11 -15.13 2.52
C ASP A 333 -18.69 -14.51 1.24
N GLY A 334 -18.19 -15.03 0.12
CA GLY A 334 -18.55 -14.68 -1.25
C GLY A 334 -17.81 -15.61 -2.21
N ASN A 335 -17.97 -16.92 -1.99
CA ASN A 335 -17.51 -18.06 -2.78
C ASN A 335 -16.08 -18.60 -2.61
N GLN A 336 -16.09 -19.92 -2.46
CA GLN A 336 -15.04 -20.87 -2.87
C GLN A 336 -14.55 -20.59 -4.29
#